data_AF-A0A920ICI1-F1
#
_entry.id   AF-A0A920ICI1-F1
#
_cell.length_a   1.000
_cell.length_b   1.000
_cell.length_c   1.000
_cell.angle_alpha   90.00
_cell.angle_beta   90.00
_cell.angle_gamma   90.00
#
_symmetry.space_group_name_H-M   'P 1'
#
loop_
_entity.id
_entity.type
_entity.pdbx_description
1 polymer ?
#
loop_
_entity_poly.entity_id
_entity_poly.type
_entity_poly.pdbx_seq_one_letter_code
_entity_poly.pdbx_strand_id
1 'polypeptide(L)'
;MMTIKPIPSELSQTEFLNLFGGVFEKSSWIAENLYLSGIKNEYNNADSLHNAMVRIFRSSSHDKKLNVLLAHPDLAGKLAQRGELTIESTNEQKSRWSRSTTPDEFAEFKYLNTTYMNKYGFPFIIAVKGLTKIKILSQFKKG
;
A
#
# COMPACT_ATOMS: atom_id res chain seq x y z
N MET A 1 6.95 12.75 -22.57
CA MET A 1 6.25 12.15 -21.40
C MET A 1 4.75 12.29 -21.64
N MET A 2 3.96 11.25 -21.33
CA MET A 2 2.49 11.38 -21.39
C MET A 2 1.99 12.12 -20.15
N THR A 3 1.18 13.15 -20.37
CA THR A 3 0.47 13.87 -19.32
C THR A 3 -0.60 12.96 -18.71
N ILE A 4 -0.70 12.92 -17.38
CA ILE A 4 -1.80 12.21 -16.71
C ILE A 4 -3.06 13.08 -16.73
N LYS A 5 -4.21 12.45 -16.96
CA LYS A 5 -5.52 13.11 -16.87
C LYS A 5 -6.27 12.58 -15.63
N PRO A 6 -6.91 13.45 -14.82
CA PRO A 6 -6.90 14.92 -14.95
C PRO A 6 -5.51 15.52 -14.65
N ILE A 7 -5.26 16.73 -15.16
CA ILE A 7 -3.96 17.40 -15.11
C ILE A 7 -3.74 17.95 -13.69
N PRO A 8 -2.77 17.44 -12.90
CA PRO A 8 -2.59 17.80 -11.50
C PRO A 8 -2.46 19.31 -11.23
N SER A 9 -1.77 20.05 -12.10
CA SER A 9 -1.57 21.50 -11.94
C SER A 9 -2.82 22.35 -12.20
N GLU A 10 -3.87 21.76 -12.77
CA GLU A 10 -5.14 22.45 -13.07
C GLU A 10 -6.23 22.14 -12.04
N LEU A 11 -5.94 21.25 -11.08
CA LEU A 11 -6.88 20.85 -10.04
C LEU A 11 -6.94 21.87 -8.91
N SER A 12 -8.12 22.07 -8.35
CA SER A 12 -8.26 22.67 -7.03
C SER A 12 -7.65 21.78 -5.94
N GLN A 13 -7.41 22.35 -4.76
CA GLN A 13 -6.86 21.61 -3.61
C GLN A 13 -7.73 20.41 -3.26
N THR A 14 -9.04 20.60 -3.22
CA THR A 14 -10.02 19.56 -2.90
C THR A 14 -9.96 18.42 -3.92
N GLU A 15 -9.94 18.75 -5.22
CA GLU A 15 -9.86 17.72 -6.28
C GLU A 15 -8.53 16.97 -6.24
N PHE A 16 -7.42 17.69 -6.03
CA PHE A 16 -6.10 17.11 -5.93
C PHE A 16 -6.00 16.13 -4.74
N LEU A 17 -6.49 16.53 -3.56
CA LEU A 17 -6.48 15.67 -2.38
C LEU A 17 -7.41 14.47 -2.52
N ASN A 18 -8.57 14.62 -3.17
CA ASN A 18 -9.47 13.51 -3.44
C ASN A 18 -8.81 12.44 -4.34
N LEU A 19 -7.99 12.86 -5.30
CA LEU A 19 -7.34 11.94 -6.24
C LEU A 19 -6.03 11.37 -5.71
N PHE A 20 -5.20 12.19 -5.05
CA PHE A 20 -3.84 11.85 -4.70
C PHE A 20 -3.59 11.69 -3.19
N GLY A 21 -4.54 12.11 -2.34
CA GLY A 21 -4.42 11.99 -0.89
C GLY A 21 -4.33 10.55 -0.38
N GLY A 22 -4.83 9.58 -1.15
CA GLY A 22 -4.76 8.15 -0.83
C GLY A 22 -3.52 7.41 -1.36
N VAL A 23 -2.59 8.08 -2.05
CA VAL A 23 -1.41 7.41 -2.64
C VAL A 23 -0.52 6.80 -1.57
N PHE A 24 -0.38 7.48 -0.43
CA PHE A 24 0.22 6.94 0.78
C PHE A 24 -0.90 6.59 1.76
N GLU A 25 -0.90 5.36 2.25
CA GLU A 25 -1.96 4.82 3.11
C GLU A 25 -2.22 5.75 4.31
N LYS A 26 -3.47 6.23 4.43
CA LYS A 26 -3.96 7.17 5.45
C LYS A 26 -3.02 8.37 5.71
N SER A 27 -2.33 8.84 4.67
CA SER A 27 -1.26 9.84 4.80
C SER A 27 -1.43 10.98 3.79
N SER A 28 -2.63 11.55 3.73
CA SER A 28 -3.00 12.63 2.81
C SER A 28 -2.13 13.89 2.94
N TRP A 29 -1.53 14.11 4.11
CA TRP A 29 -0.62 15.21 4.39
C TRP A 29 0.55 15.29 3.38
N ILE A 30 0.96 14.18 2.75
CA ILE A 30 2.00 14.17 1.73
C ILE A 30 1.51 14.90 0.46
N ALA A 31 0.30 14.58 0.03
CA ALA A 31 -0.34 15.24 -1.11
C ALA A 31 -0.67 16.71 -0.78
N GLU A 32 -1.14 16.98 0.44
CA GLU A 32 -1.42 18.32 0.93
C GLU A 32 -0.18 19.21 0.93
N ASN A 33 0.94 18.71 1.49
CA ASN A 33 2.21 19.44 1.48
C ASN A 33 2.69 19.73 0.06
N LEU A 34 2.53 18.78 -0.87
CA LEU A 34 2.90 18.99 -2.26
C LEU A 34 2.05 20.09 -2.89
N TYR A 35 0.74 20.08 -2.63
CA TYR A 35 -0.18 21.08 -3.14
C TYR A 35 0.15 22.47 -2.61
N LEU A 36 0.34 22.60 -1.28
CA LEU A 36 0.70 23.86 -0.62
C LEU A 36 2.07 24.38 -1.03
N SER A 37 2.99 23.50 -1.47
CA SER A 37 4.30 23.90 -2.02
C SER A 37 4.21 24.48 -3.44
N GLY A 38 3.01 24.44 -4.06
CA GLY A 38 2.73 24.90 -5.41
C GLY A 38 2.87 23.79 -6.44
N ILE A 39 1.74 23.20 -6.85
CA ILE A 39 1.72 22.28 -8.01
C ILE A 39 2.05 23.07 -9.27
N LYS A 40 2.99 22.55 -10.06
CA LYS A 40 3.44 23.13 -11.32
C LYS A 40 3.24 22.14 -12.46
N ASN A 41 3.32 22.64 -13.69
CA ASN A 41 3.17 21.83 -14.90
C ASN A 41 4.16 20.65 -14.98
N GLU A 42 5.32 20.76 -14.32
CA GLU A 42 6.32 19.69 -14.23
C GLU A 42 5.81 18.43 -13.53
N TYR A 43 4.77 18.55 -12.67
CA TYR A 43 4.12 17.44 -11.97
C TYR A 43 2.98 16.79 -12.75
N ASN A 44 2.74 17.19 -14.00
CA ASN A 44 1.62 16.68 -14.79
C ASN A 44 1.81 15.29 -15.39
N ASN A 45 2.80 14.54 -14.91
CA ASN A 45 3.05 13.15 -15.29
C ASN A 45 3.28 12.31 -14.02
N ALA A 46 2.97 11.01 -14.09
CA ALA A 46 2.98 10.14 -12.92
C ALA A 46 4.35 10.08 -12.22
N ASP A 47 5.44 10.01 -12.99
CA ASP A 47 6.80 9.84 -12.44
C ASP A 47 7.24 11.07 -11.65
N SER A 48 7.04 12.27 -12.20
CA SER A 48 7.40 13.53 -11.53
C SER A 48 6.56 13.75 -10.28
N LEU A 49 5.24 13.51 -10.34
CA LEU A 49 4.33 13.61 -9.22
C LEU A 49 4.73 12.64 -8.11
N HIS A 50 4.97 11.38 -8.46
CA HIS A 50 5.44 10.35 -7.53
C HIS A 50 6.77 10.76 -6.87
N ASN A 51 7.74 11.21 -7.66
CA ASN A 51 9.04 11.61 -7.15
C ASN A 51 8.95 12.81 -6.19
N ALA A 52 8.05 13.75 -6.46
CA ALA A 52 7.79 14.89 -5.59
C ALA A 52 7.19 14.44 -4.25
N MET A 53 6.17 13.57 -4.27
CA MET A 53 5.57 13.01 -3.06
C MET A 53 6.56 12.17 -2.25
N VAL A 54 7.38 11.35 -2.91
CA VAL A 54 8.45 10.57 -2.27
C VAL A 54 9.49 11.49 -1.62
N ARG A 55 9.84 12.61 -2.24
CA ARG A 55 10.76 13.58 -1.65
C ARG A 55 10.21 14.13 -0.33
N ILE A 56 8.95 14.54 -0.31
CA ILE A 56 8.26 15.03 0.91
C ILE A 56 8.26 13.96 2.00
N PHE A 57 7.95 12.71 1.66
CA PHE A 57 8.01 11.59 2.61
C PHE A 57 9.42 11.43 3.19
N ARG A 58 10.45 11.34 2.33
CA ARG A 58 11.84 11.08 2.76
C ARG A 58 12.42 12.20 3.62
N SER A 59 12.06 13.46 3.32
CA SER A 59 12.50 14.64 4.08
C SER A 59 11.69 14.89 5.35
N SER A 60 10.61 14.14 5.60
CA SER A 60 9.82 14.28 6.83
C SER A 60 10.53 13.67 8.05
N SER A 61 10.05 14.05 9.24
CA SER A 61 10.59 13.55 10.51
C SER A 61 10.50 12.03 10.60
N HIS A 62 11.32 11.44 11.48
CA HIS A 62 11.27 10.01 11.74
C HIS A 62 9.85 9.55 12.10
N ASP A 63 9.19 10.27 13.01
CA ASP A 63 7.83 9.93 13.47
C ASP A 63 6.79 9.99 12.35
N LYS A 64 6.87 10.99 11.46
CA LYS A 64 5.97 11.05 10.29
C LYS A 64 6.18 9.86 9.36
N LYS A 65 7.44 9.48 9.11
CA LYS A 65 7.75 8.29 8.30
C LYS A 65 7.25 7.02 8.95
N LEU A 66 7.48 6.86 10.26
CA LEU A 66 7.02 5.70 11.02
C LEU A 66 5.49 5.60 11.01
N ASN A 67 4.78 6.72 11.21
CA ASN A 67 3.32 6.74 11.19
C ASN A 67 2.73 6.32 9.84
N VAL A 68 3.39 6.67 8.72
CA VAL A 68 3.00 6.16 7.39
C VAL A 68 3.12 4.64 7.32
N LEU A 69 4.20 4.07 7.88
CA LEU A 69 4.39 2.61 7.91
C LEU A 69 3.33 1.94 8.82
N LEU A 70 3.09 2.50 10.01
CA LEU A 70 2.09 2.01 10.96
C LEU A 70 0.65 2.12 10.46
N ALA A 71 0.37 3.07 9.56
CA ALA A 71 -0.95 3.22 8.95
C ALA A 71 -1.33 2.05 8.02
N HIS A 72 -0.35 1.26 7.57
CA HIS A 72 -0.61 0.12 6.71
C HIS A 72 -1.35 -0.99 7.46
N PRO A 73 -2.43 -1.55 6.89
CA PRO A 73 -2.99 -2.78 7.42
C PRO A 73 -1.92 -3.89 7.33
N ASP A 74 -1.97 -4.83 8.27
CA ASP A 74 -1.13 -6.01 8.18
C ASP A 74 -1.41 -6.80 6.90
N LEU A 75 -0.45 -7.61 6.49
CA LEU A 75 -0.54 -8.32 5.22
C LEU A 75 -1.72 -9.31 5.21
N ALA A 76 -2.05 -9.88 6.38
CA ALA A 76 -3.20 -10.77 6.52
C ALA A 76 -4.52 -10.01 6.28
N GLY A 77 -4.73 -8.88 6.94
CA GLY A 77 -5.88 -8.01 6.74
C GLY A 77 -5.99 -7.50 5.30
N LYS A 78 -4.85 -7.14 4.67
CA LYS A 78 -4.83 -6.68 3.28
C LYS A 78 -5.22 -7.77 2.27
N LEU A 79 -4.74 -9.00 2.46
CA LEU A 79 -5.11 -10.12 1.60
C LEU A 79 -6.54 -10.61 1.88
N ALA A 80 -7.02 -10.51 3.14
CA ALA A 80 -8.41 -10.79 3.50
C ALA A 80 -9.39 -9.81 2.83
N GLN A 81 -9.09 -8.51 2.83
CA GLN A 81 -9.89 -7.49 2.12
C GLN A 81 -10.00 -7.75 0.60
N ARG A 82 -8.99 -8.41 0.02
CA ARG A 82 -8.98 -8.76 -1.41
C ARG A 82 -9.68 -10.08 -1.73
N GLY A 83 -10.21 -10.77 -0.72
CA GLY A 83 -10.76 -12.12 -0.89
C GLY A 83 -9.70 -13.18 -1.17
N GLU A 84 -8.42 -12.85 -1.04
CA GLU A 84 -7.31 -13.78 -1.30
C GLU A 84 -7.00 -14.68 -0.08
N LEU A 85 -7.58 -14.36 1.09
CA LEU A 85 -7.54 -15.21 2.30
C LEU A 85 -8.92 -15.72 2.75
N THR A 86 -9.95 -15.73 1.90
CA THR A 86 -11.23 -16.34 2.29
C THR A 86 -11.05 -17.85 2.48
N ILE A 87 -11.57 -18.37 3.59
CA ILE A 87 -11.69 -19.81 3.84
C ILE A 87 -12.99 -20.24 3.15
N GLU A 88 -12.92 -20.74 1.90
CA GLU A 88 -14.08 -21.41 1.31
C GLU A 88 -14.31 -22.73 2.04
N SER A 89 -15.28 -22.73 2.96
CA SER A 89 -15.76 -23.92 3.64
C SER A 89 -16.99 -24.44 2.91
N THR A 90 -16.84 -25.28 1.89
CA THR A 90 -17.73 -26.42 1.58
C THR A 90 -17.26 -27.19 0.34
N ASN A 91 -17.39 -28.51 0.39
CA ASN A 91 -16.82 -29.53 -0.50
C ASN A 91 -17.29 -29.54 -1.99
N GLU A 92 -17.94 -28.49 -2.52
CA GLU A 92 -18.61 -28.58 -3.83
C GLU A 92 -18.21 -27.54 -4.90
N GLN A 93 -17.25 -26.65 -4.65
CA GLN A 93 -16.85 -25.64 -5.66
C GLN A 93 -15.43 -25.85 -6.20
N LYS A 94 -15.26 -26.90 -7.02
CA LYS A 94 -14.12 -27.01 -7.94
C LYS A 94 -14.35 -26.10 -9.14
N SER A 95 -13.89 -24.85 -9.06
CA SER A 95 -13.53 -24.10 -10.27
C SER A 95 -12.17 -23.41 -10.12
N ARG A 96 -11.37 -23.61 -11.16
CA ARG A 96 -9.93 -23.39 -11.29
C ARG A 96 -9.62 -21.89 -11.38
N TRP A 97 -9.79 -21.14 -10.28
CA TRP A 97 -9.24 -19.79 -10.09
C TRP A 97 -9.26 -19.31 -8.61
N SER A 98 -10.12 -19.84 -7.75
CA SER A 98 -10.14 -19.48 -6.32
C SER A 98 -9.26 -20.43 -5.52
N ARG A 99 -8.02 -20.03 -5.22
CA ARG A 99 -7.19 -20.76 -4.26
C ARG A 99 -7.29 -20.04 -2.92
N SER A 100 -8.40 -20.30 -2.21
CA SER A 100 -8.60 -19.97 -0.81
C SER A 100 -7.38 -20.31 0.05
N THR A 101 -7.17 -19.53 1.10
CA THR A 101 -6.07 -19.77 2.04
C THR A 101 -6.49 -20.78 3.08
N THR A 102 -5.65 -21.79 3.31
CA THR A 102 -5.89 -22.81 4.33
C THR A 102 -5.75 -22.22 5.75
N PRO A 103 -6.41 -22.79 6.77
CA PRO A 103 -6.23 -22.36 8.15
C PRO A 103 -4.77 -22.32 8.60
N ASP A 104 -3.96 -23.29 8.16
CA ASP A 104 -2.53 -23.37 8.47
C ASP A 104 -1.74 -22.22 7.83
N GLU A 105 -2.00 -21.90 6.57
CA GLU A 105 -1.38 -20.75 5.90
C GLU A 105 -1.80 -19.43 6.57
N PHE A 106 -3.05 -19.30 7.02
CA PHE A 106 -3.50 -18.11 7.74
C PHE A 106 -2.78 -17.98 9.10
N ALA A 107 -2.64 -19.08 9.84
CA ALA A 107 -1.88 -19.12 11.09
C ALA A 107 -0.41 -18.73 10.85
N GLU A 108 0.19 -19.20 9.75
CA GLU A 108 1.56 -18.84 9.36
C GLU A 108 1.68 -17.34 9.06
N PHE A 109 0.76 -16.74 8.30
CA PHE A 109 0.75 -15.29 8.06
C PHE A 109 0.62 -14.49 9.36
N LYS A 110 -0.25 -14.93 10.28
CA LYS A 110 -0.43 -14.27 11.58
C LYS A 110 0.86 -14.34 12.41
N TYR A 111 1.49 -15.51 12.47
CA TYR A 111 2.76 -15.71 13.16
C TYR A 111 3.88 -14.83 12.59
N LEU A 112 4.00 -14.75 11.25
CA LEU A 112 4.99 -13.91 10.58
C LEU A 112 4.75 -12.42 10.83
N ASN A 113 3.49 -11.95 10.80
CA ASN A 113 3.15 -10.57 11.15
C ASN A 113 3.56 -10.23 12.58
N THR A 114 3.21 -11.08 13.56
CA THR A 114 3.60 -10.85 14.96
C THR A 114 5.11 -10.84 15.13
N THR A 115 5.82 -11.81 14.55
CA THR A 115 7.29 -11.89 14.63
C THR A 115 7.95 -10.66 14.02
N TYR A 116 7.51 -10.23 12.84
CA TYR A 116 8.06 -9.06 12.16
C TYR A 116 7.76 -7.76 12.94
N MET A 117 6.52 -7.59 13.41
CA MET A 117 6.13 -6.41 14.20
C MET A 117 6.95 -6.30 15.49
N ASN A 118 7.16 -7.41 16.20
CA ASN A 118 7.98 -7.42 17.42
C ASN A 118 9.45 -7.08 17.15
N LYS A 119 9.98 -7.47 15.98
CA LYS A 119 11.37 -7.24 15.60
C LYS A 119 11.63 -5.81 15.10
N TYR A 120 10.71 -5.25 14.33
CA TYR A 120 10.94 -3.99 13.60
C TYR A 120 10.04 -2.82 14.04
N GLY A 121 8.97 -3.09 14.79
CA GLY A 121 8.06 -2.06 15.31
C GLY A 121 7.07 -1.49 14.29
N PHE A 122 6.95 -2.07 13.09
CA PHE A 122 5.95 -1.70 12.10
C PHE A 122 5.51 -2.91 11.23
N PRO A 123 4.35 -2.85 10.55
CA PRO A 123 3.85 -3.95 9.73
C PRO A 123 4.79 -4.34 8.58
N PHE A 124 4.78 -5.61 8.17
CA PHE A 124 5.45 -6.01 6.94
C PHE A 124 4.70 -5.46 5.72
N ILE A 125 5.37 -4.63 4.93
CA ILE A 125 4.78 -3.95 3.77
C ILE A 125 5.45 -4.45 2.49
N ILE A 126 4.62 -4.94 1.56
CA ILE A 126 5.05 -5.38 0.24
C ILE A 126 4.06 -4.94 -0.84
N ALA A 127 4.58 -4.61 -2.02
CA ALA A 127 3.77 -4.37 -3.20
C ALA A 127 3.21 -5.71 -3.72
N VAL A 128 1.96 -6.02 -3.36
CA VAL A 128 1.31 -7.31 -3.71
C VAL A 128 0.96 -7.44 -5.19
N LYS A 129 0.88 -6.35 -5.95
CA LYS A 129 0.50 -6.37 -7.37
C LYS A 129 1.52 -7.19 -8.17
N GLY A 130 1.05 -8.22 -8.87
CA GLY A 130 1.90 -9.11 -9.68
C GLY A 130 2.65 -10.19 -8.88
N LEU A 131 2.44 -10.28 -7.56
CA LEU A 131 3.00 -11.34 -6.72
C LEU A 131 1.96 -12.43 -6.45
N THR A 132 2.41 -13.68 -6.52
CA THR A 132 1.65 -14.83 -6.03
C THR A 132 1.79 -14.95 -4.51
N LYS A 133 0.80 -15.53 -3.82
CA LYS A 133 0.86 -15.86 -2.39
C LYS A 133 2.16 -16.56 -1.96
N ILE A 134 2.66 -17.52 -2.76
CA ILE A 134 3.92 -18.24 -2.50
C ILE A 134 5.13 -17.30 -2.47
N LYS A 135 5.23 -16.40 -3.45
CA LYS A 135 6.29 -15.37 -3.50
C LYS A 135 6.20 -14.41 -2.31
N ILE A 136 4.98 -14.04 -1.90
CA ILE A 136 4.75 -13.20 -0.74
C ILE A 136 5.26 -13.89 0.54
N LEU A 137 4.87 -15.15 0.78
CA LEU A 137 5.35 -15.94 1.92
C LEU A 137 6.88 -16.10 1.91
N SER A 138 7.47 -16.35 0.74
CA SER A 138 8.93 -16.46 0.60
C SER A 138 9.66 -15.16 0.96
N GLN A 139 9.12 -14.00 0.55
CA GLN A 139 9.66 -12.68 0.93
C GLN A 139 9.50 -12.44 2.43
N PHE A 140 8.35 -12.79 2.98
CA PHE A 140 8.03 -12.55 4.39
C PHE A 140 8.96 -13.35 5.33
N LYS A 141 9.26 -14.61 4.97
CA LYS A 141 10.19 -15.46 5.73
C LYS A 141 11.65 -14.97 5.72
N LYS A 142 12.03 -14.08 4.80
CA LYS A 142 13.38 -13.49 4.73
C LYS A 142 13.53 -12.22 5.58
N GLY A 143 12.41 -11.60 5.97
CA GLY A 143 12.36 -10.36 6.75
C GLY A 143 12.80 -10.56 8.20
#